data_AF-B0TTR1-F1
#
_entry.id   AF-B0TTR1-F1
#
_cell.length_a   1.000
_cell.length_b   1.000
_cell.length_c   1.000
_cell.angle_alpha   90.00
_cell.angle_beta   90.00
_cell.angle_gamma   90.00
#
_symmetry.space_group_name_H-M   'P 1'
#
loop_
_entity.id
_entity.type
_entity.pdbx_description
1 polymer ?
#
loop_
_entity_poly.entity_id
_entity_poly.type
_entity_poly.pdbx_seq_one_letter_code
_entity_poly.pdbx_strand_id
1 'polypeptide(L)'
;MQKKIDNAGQSWQYHQQKPTAGRKLKLLEAEELLVALPLIYRLISLAEVEKRKDWFCEFEKTGEREQLYIMLTESLSSLNKIRKQANGVDNALEQTNLLLNRYFSDHGWRMVRKELSQIKKRKKKSHIEIGNDLVIKLKEFMASNQIDTFDQAIDHLLSEYPKSSEEN
;
A
#
# COMPACT_ATOMS: atom_id res chain seq x y z
N MET A 1 -17.02 -22.85 -24.88
CA MET A 1 -17.12 -22.42 -23.47
C MET A 1 -15.75 -21.99 -22.99
N GLN A 2 -15.46 -20.69 -23.06
CA GLN A 2 -14.20 -20.12 -22.62
C GLN A 2 -14.21 -20.08 -21.08
N LYS A 3 -13.40 -20.90 -20.43
CA LYS A 3 -13.18 -20.80 -18.99
C LYS A 3 -12.57 -19.41 -18.71
N LYS A 4 -13.29 -18.60 -17.92
CA LYS A 4 -12.71 -17.42 -17.27
C LYS A 4 -11.44 -17.89 -16.56
N ILE A 5 -10.30 -17.36 -16.96
CA ILE A 5 -9.07 -17.46 -16.19
C ILE A 5 -9.32 -16.54 -14.99
N ASP A 6 -9.82 -17.13 -13.90
CA ASP A 6 -9.76 -16.48 -12.60
C ASP A 6 -8.29 -16.15 -12.38
N ASN A 7 -7.98 -14.85 -12.38
CA ASN A 7 -6.67 -14.34 -12.07
C ASN A 7 -6.47 -14.59 -10.57
N ALA A 8 -6.13 -15.83 -10.22
CA ALA A 8 -5.85 -16.28 -8.87
C ALA A 8 -4.59 -15.54 -8.43
N GLY A 9 -4.78 -14.33 -7.88
CA GLY A 9 -3.72 -13.42 -7.53
C GLY A 9 -2.60 -14.16 -6.80
N GLN A 10 -1.40 -14.10 -7.39
CA GLN A 10 -0.22 -14.75 -6.82
C GLN A 10 -0.11 -14.40 -5.34
N SER A 11 0.01 -15.44 -4.51
CA SER A 11 -0.02 -15.32 -3.06
C SER A 11 1.39 -15.39 -2.48
N TRP A 12 1.61 -14.69 -1.37
CA TRP A 12 2.87 -14.74 -0.63
C TRP A 12 3.22 -16.18 -0.23
N GLN A 13 4.48 -16.58 -0.41
CA GLN A 13 5.00 -17.84 0.10
C GLN A 13 5.37 -17.63 1.58
N TYR A 14 4.69 -18.35 2.47
CA TYR A 14 4.89 -18.22 3.91
C TYR A 14 6.16 -18.94 4.33
N HIS A 15 7.01 -18.27 5.11
CA HIS A 15 8.18 -18.86 5.73
C HIS A 15 7.80 -19.72 6.94
N GLN A 16 6.71 -19.35 7.62
CA GLN A 16 6.13 -20.12 8.71
C GLN A 16 4.92 -20.92 8.20
N GLN A 17 4.19 -21.54 9.13
CA GLN A 17 2.92 -22.17 8.79
C GLN A 17 1.95 -21.13 8.24
N LYS A 18 1.35 -21.46 7.09
CA LYS A 18 0.29 -20.65 6.51
C LYS A 18 -0.84 -20.48 7.54
N PRO A 19 -1.29 -19.24 7.81
CA PRO A 19 -2.32 -19.00 8.81
C PRO A 19 -3.62 -19.72 8.42
N THR A 20 -4.22 -20.40 9.40
CA THR A 20 -5.51 -21.10 9.28
C THR A 20 -6.70 -20.15 9.33
N ALA A 21 -6.51 -18.95 9.91
CA ALA A 21 -7.51 -17.88 9.99
C ALA A 21 -6.90 -16.50 9.67
N GLY A 22 -7.74 -15.58 9.21
CA GLY A 22 -7.35 -14.20 8.87
C GLY A 22 -7.00 -14.00 7.39
N ARG A 23 -6.58 -12.77 7.06
CA ARG A 23 -6.31 -12.37 5.67
C ARG A 23 -4.96 -12.91 5.19
N LYS A 24 -4.96 -13.53 3.99
CA LYS A 24 -3.74 -13.97 3.31
C LYS A 24 -2.82 -12.80 2.99
N LEU A 25 -1.51 -13.03 3.07
CA LEU A 25 -0.49 -12.09 2.63
C LEU A 25 -0.49 -12.04 1.10
N LYS A 26 -0.51 -10.82 0.57
CA LYS A 26 -0.53 -10.54 -0.86
C LYS A 26 0.84 -10.10 -1.33
N LEU A 27 1.24 -10.54 -2.52
CA LEU A 27 2.38 -9.98 -3.24
C LEU A 27 2.12 -8.53 -3.67
N LEU A 28 3.16 -7.87 -4.16
CA LEU A 28 3.05 -6.54 -4.74
C LEU A 28 2.30 -6.61 -6.08
N GLU A 29 1.32 -5.73 -6.27
CA GLU A 29 0.52 -5.59 -7.49
C GLU A 29 1.03 -4.40 -8.35
N ALA A 30 0.80 -4.41 -9.67
CA ALA A 30 1.35 -3.39 -10.57
C ALA A 30 0.82 -1.96 -10.26
N GLU A 31 -0.46 -1.86 -9.88
CA GLU A 31 -1.13 -0.60 -9.54
C GLU A 31 -0.53 0.11 -8.31
N GLU A 32 0.15 -0.62 -7.43
CA GLU A 32 0.69 -0.06 -6.19
C GLU A 32 2.15 0.35 -6.28
N LEU A 33 2.83 0.10 -7.40
CA LEU A 33 4.25 0.40 -7.59
C LEU A 33 4.61 1.87 -7.35
N LEU A 34 3.72 2.80 -7.72
CA LEU A 34 3.92 4.23 -7.49
C LEU A 34 4.07 4.58 -6.00
N VAL A 35 3.35 3.87 -5.14
CA VAL A 35 3.39 4.10 -3.69
C VAL A 35 4.41 3.19 -3.02
N ALA A 36 4.58 1.98 -3.53
CA ALA A 36 5.38 0.96 -2.88
C ALA A 36 6.87 1.12 -3.07
N LEU A 37 7.33 1.49 -4.27
CA LEU A 37 8.78 1.59 -4.54
C LEU A 37 9.48 2.56 -3.58
N PRO A 38 9.01 3.81 -3.35
CA PRO A 38 9.67 4.72 -2.40
C PRO A 38 9.71 4.17 -0.97
N LEU A 39 8.64 3.46 -0.55
CA LEU A 39 8.59 2.84 0.76
C LEU A 39 9.61 1.71 0.88
N ILE A 40 9.63 0.80 -0.10
CA ILE A 40 10.49 -0.38 -0.09
C ILE A 40 11.95 0.05 -0.08
N TYR A 41 12.36 1.00 -0.94
CA TYR A 41 13.74 1.52 -0.94
C TYR A 41 14.19 2.05 0.43
N ARG A 42 13.29 2.74 1.16
CA ARG A 42 13.58 3.20 2.52
C ARG A 42 13.78 2.04 3.49
N LEU A 43 12.93 1.02 3.41
CA LEU A 43 12.91 -0.09 4.36
C LEU A 43 14.00 -1.14 4.13
N ILE A 44 14.45 -1.36 2.88
CA ILE A 44 15.43 -2.41 2.59
C ILE A 44 16.86 -2.01 2.92
N SER A 45 17.13 -0.75 3.27
CA SER A 45 18.48 -0.31 3.62
C SER A 45 19.05 -1.10 4.79
N LEU A 46 20.34 -1.44 4.72
CA LEU A 46 21.00 -2.24 5.76
C LEU A 46 20.84 -1.62 7.17
N ALA A 47 20.86 -0.29 7.26
CA ALA A 47 20.63 0.44 8.51
C ALA A 47 19.23 0.23 9.10
N GLU A 48 18.19 0.11 8.28
CA GLU A 48 16.84 -0.20 8.77
C GLU A 48 16.69 -1.67 9.15
N VAL A 49 17.41 -2.58 8.48
CA VAL A 49 17.46 -4.00 8.86
C VAL A 49 17.98 -4.19 10.27
N GLU A 50 19.03 -3.46 10.64
CA GLU A 50 19.59 -3.52 12.00
C GLU A 50 18.62 -3.03 13.07
N LYS A 51 17.78 -2.03 12.75
CA LYS A 51 16.79 -1.46 13.68
C LYS A 51 15.54 -2.32 13.82
N ARG A 52 15.10 -2.99 12.75
CA ARG A 52 13.83 -3.72 12.67
C ARG A 52 14.08 -5.19 12.30
N LYS A 53 14.97 -5.85 13.04
CA LYS A 53 15.46 -7.21 12.70
C LYS A 53 14.32 -8.22 12.48
N ASP A 54 13.25 -8.10 13.24
CA ASP A 54 12.04 -8.94 13.17
C ASP A 54 11.26 -8.81 11.84
N TRP A 55 11.52 -7.76 11.06
CA TRP A 55 10.87 -7.57 9.76
C TRP A 55 11.54 -8.35 8.63
N PHE A 56 12.77 -8.82 8.83
CA PHE A 56 13.57 -9.41 7.78
C PHE A 56 13.81 -10.88 8.09
N CYS A 57 14.08 -11.66 7.03
CA CYS A 57 14.50 -13.04 7.23
C CYS A 57 15.88 -13.09 7.91
N GLU A 58 16.08 -14.11 8.73
CA GLU A 58 17.39 -14.43 9.26
C GLU A 58 18.22 -15.11 8.17
N PHE A 59 19.49 -14.72 8.05
CA PHE A 59 20.41 -15.29 7.08
C PHE A 59 21.51 -16.00 7.86
N GLU A 60 21.72 -17.28 7.57
CA GLU A 60 22.68 -18.11 8.29
C GLU A 60 24.12 -17.85 7.81
N LYS A 61 24.28 -17.41 6.56
CA LYS A 61 25.59 -17.20 5.94
C LYS A 61 25.96 -15.72 5.89
N THR A 62 27.19 -15.43 6.31
CA THR A 62 27.80 -14.11 6.14
C THR A 62 27.82 -13.71 4.66
N GLY A 63 27.31 -12.52 4.32
CA GLY A 63 27.29 -12.01 2.95
C GLY A 63 26.02 -12.33 2.13
N GLU A 64 25.19 -13.29 2.58
CA GLU A 64 23.97 -13.67 1.85
C GLU A 64 22.95 -12.53 1.82
N ARG A 65 22.83 -11.81 2.94
CA ARG A 65 21.95 -10.65 3.06
C ARG A 65 22.36 -9.54 2.12
N GLU A 66 23.65 -9.21 2.09
CA GLU A 66 24.21 -8.16 1.24
C GLU A 66 24.01 -8.48 -0.24
N GLN A 67 24.21 -9.74 -0.62
CA GLN A 67 23.95 -10.19 -1.98
C GLN A 67 22.45 -10.07 -2.34
N LEU A 68 21.55 -10.51 -1.45
CA LEU A 68 20.12 -10.40 -1.69
C LEU A 68 19.65 -8.94 -1.74
N TYR A 69 20.23 -8.07 -0.91
CA TYR A 69 19.99 -6.63 -0.94
C TYR A 69 20.39 -6.01 -2.29
N ILE A 70 21.56 -6.37 -2.83
CA ILE A 70 22.02 -5.91 -4.16
C ILE A 70 21.03 -6.38 -5.24
N MET A 71 20.72 -7.68 -5.28
CA MET A 71 19.78 -8.24 -6.26
C MET A 71 18.39 -7.59 -6.18
N LEU A 72 17.88 -7.38 -4.97
CA LEU A 72 16.59 -6.72 -4.76
C LEU A 72 16.63 -5.26 -5.22
N THR A 73 17.70 -4.53 -4.91
CA THR A 73 17.86 -3.13 -5.32
C THR A 73 17.93 -2.99 -6.84
N GLU A 74 18.64 -3.90 -7.52
CA GLU A 74 18.71 -3.96 -8.99
C GLU A 74 17.36 -4.30 -9.62
N SER A 75 16.65 -5.28 -9.06
CA SER A 75 15.31 -5.68 -9.50
C SER A 75 14.30 -4.53 -9.34
N LEU A 76 14.29 -3.86 -8.19
CA LEU A 76 13.44 -2.69 -7.93
C LEU A 76 13.75 -1.55 -8.90
N SER A 77 15.04 -1.33 -9.20
CA SER A 77 15.48 -0.28 -10.12
C SER A 77 15.03 -0.56 -11.55
N SER A 78 15.11 -1.83 -11.97
CA SER A 78 14.61 -2.30 -13.26
C SER A 78 13.08 -2.17 -13.34
N LEU A 79 12.37 -2.61 -12.31
CA LEU A 79 10.92 -2.47 -12.19
C LEU A 79 10.48 -1.00 -12.25
N ASN A 80 11.21 -0.09 -11.60
CA ASN A 80 10.93 1.34 -11.63
C ASN A 80 11.12 1.97 -13.03
N LYS A 81 12.02 1.42 -13.86
CA LYS A 81 12.19 1.82 -15.26
C LYS A 81 11.08 1.25 -16.13
N ILE A 82 10.85 -0.06 -16.05
CA ILE A 82 9.91 -0.82 -16.89
C ILE A 82 8.47 -0.35 -16.66
N ARG A 83 8.07 -0.03 -15.43
CA ARG A 83 6.71 0.46 -15.14
C ARG A 83 6.34 1.74 -15.90
N LYS A 84 7.33 2.53 -16.35
CA LYS A 84 7.10 3.73 -17.17
C LYS A 84 6.87 3.40 -18.66
N GLN A 85 7.25 2.20 -19.09
CA GLN A 85 7.25 1.74 -20.48
C GLN A 85 6.09 0.77 -20.79
N ALA A 86 5.23 0.47 -19.79
CA ALA A 86 4.03 -0.39 -19.83
C ALA A 86 4.23 -1.88 -20.19
N ASN A 87 5.20 -2.22 -21.04
CA ASN A 87 5.45 -3.60 -21.48
C ASN A 87 6.41 -4.34 -20.53
N GLY A 88 6.10 -5.60 -20.20
CA GLY A 88 6.99 -6.47 -19.42
C GLY A 88 6.99 -6.22 -17.90
N VAL A 89 6.06 -5.41 -17.39
CA VAL A 89 5.93 -5.13 -15.95
C VAL A 89 5.66 -6.39 -15.15
N ASP A 90 4.83 -7.31 -15.65
CA ASP A 90 4.43 -8.51 -14.91
C ASP A 90 5.61 -9.43 -14.60
N ASN A 91 6.49 -9.68 -15.57
CA ASN A 91 7.69 -10.51 -15.36
C ASN A 91 8.65 -9.85 -14.37
N ALA A 92 8.90 -8.54 -14.51
CA ALA A 92 9.76 -7.81 -13.57
C ALA A 92 9.16 -7.76 -12.16
N LEU A 93 7.84 -7.68 -12.07
CA LEU A 93 7.10 -7.67 -10.81
C LEU A 93 7.16 -9.04 -10.13
N GLU A 94 6.99 -10.13 -10.88
CA GLU A 94 7.12 -11.49 -10.37
C GLU A 94 8.51 -11.73 -9.78
N GLN A 95 9.57 -11.40 -10.53
CA GLN A 95 10.95 -11.53 -10.04
C GLN A 95 11.19 -10.67 -8.78
N THR A 96 10.70 -9.44 -8.77
CA THR A 96 10.80 -8.57 -7.60
C THR A 96 10.05 -9.15 -6.40
N ASN A 97 8.87 -9.73 -6.61
CA ASN A 97 8.09 -10.37 -5.56
C ASN A 97 8.78 -11.60 -4.97
N LEU A 98 9.49 -12.40 -5.78
CA LEU A 98 10.30 -13.51 -5.28
C LEU A 98 11.43 -13.02 -4.38
N LEU A 99 12.12 -11.94 -4.77
CA LEU A 99 13.19 -11.34 -3.97
C LEU A 99 12.66 -10.71 -2.68
N LEU A 100 11.51 -10.01 -2.75
CA LEU A 100 10.85 -9.46 -1.57
C LEU A 100 10.43 -10.56 -0.60
N ASN A 101 9.92 -11.68 -1.13
CA ASN A 101 9.57 -12.84 -0.33
C ASN A 101 10.78 -13.38 0.42
N ARG A 102 11.92 -13.54 -0.25
CA ARG A 102 13.16 -14.00 0.42
C ARG A 102 13.73 -12.98 1.41
N TYR A 103 13.49 -11.69 1.21
CA TYR A 103 14.09 -10.62 2.01
C TYR A 103 13.32 -10.32 3.30
N PHE A 104 11.98 -10.26 3.22
CA PHE A 104 11.12 -9.94 4.36
C PHE A 104 10.56 -11.19 5.02
N SER A 105 10.50 -11.19 6.35
CA SER A 105 9.76 -12.20 7.10
C SER A 105 8.25 -12.07 6.86
N ASP A 106 7.48 -13.11 7.17
CA ASP A 106 6.00 -13.04 7.08
C ASP A 106 5.43 -11.90 7.94
N HIS A 107 6.03 -11.67 9.11
CA HIS A 107 5.68 -10.55 9.99
C HIS A 107 6.05 -9.21 9.35
N GLY A 108 7.29 -9.07 8.89
CA GLY A 108 7.76 -7.84 8.27
C GLY A 108 6.95 -7.46 7.05
N TRP A 109 6.64 -8.42 6.18
CA TRP A 109 5.80 -8.14 5.02
C TRP A 109 4.40 -7.66 5.42
N ARG A 110 3.80 -8.23 6.48
CA ARG A 110 2.52 -7.72 7.02
C ARG A 110 2.65 -6.25 7.45
N MET A 111 3.77 -5.88 8.07
CA MET A 111 4.04 -4.50 8.48
C MET A 111 4.25 -3.57 7.27
N VAL A 112 4.96 -4.03 6.23
CA VAL A 112 5.07 -3.30 4.95
C VAL A 112 3.67 -3.06 4.35
N ARG A 113 2.82 -4.09 4.27
CA ARG A 113 1.44 -3.96 3.75
C ARG A 113 0.62 -2.97 4.58
N LYS A 114 0.83 -2.92 5.90
CA LYS A 114 0.18 -1.94 6.79
C LYS A 114 0.65 -0.52 6.47
N GLU A 115 1.96 -0.29 6.35
CA GLU A 115 2.51 1.03 5.98
C GLU A 115 2.00 1.49 4.60
N LEU A 116 1.98 0.60 3.58
CA LEU A 116 1.42 0.91 2.26
C LEU A 116 -0.05 1.35 2.34
N SER A 117 -0.86 0.62 3.12
CA SER A 117 -2.26 0.94 3.32
C SER A 117 -2.46 2.30 3.96
N GLN A 118 -1.62 2.65 4.95
CA GLN A 118 -1.64 3.96 5.58
C GLN A 118 -1.23 5.08 4.62
N ILE A 119 -0.21 4.88 3.79
CA ILE A 119 0.19 5.86 2.78
C ILE A 119 -0.95 6.08 1.78
N LYS A 120 -1.57 5.00 1.27
CA LYS A 120 -2.73 5.10 0.37
C LYS A 120 -3.88 5.86 1.03
N LYS A 121 -4.19 5.58 2.31
CA LYS A 121 -5.23 6.30 3.07
C LYS A 121 -4.92 7.78 3.20
N ARG A 122 -3.68 8.15 3.54
CA ARG A 122 -3.26 9.55 3.69
C ARG A 122 -3.30 10.31 2.37
N LYS A 123 -2.95 9.69 1.24
CA LYS A 123 -3.06 10.32 -0.08
C LYS A 123 -4.49 10.64 -0.52
N LYS A 124 -5.49 9.93 0.04
CA LYS A 124 -6.91 10.15 -0.25
C LYS A 124 -7.56 11.22 0.63
N LYS A 125 -6.90 11.65 1.71
CA LYS A 125 -7.43 12.63 2.66
C LYS A 125 -6.61 13.90 2.59
N SER A 126 -7.26 15.02 2.34
CA SER A 126 -6.66 16.35 2.49
C SER A 126 -6.86 16.84 3.91
N HIS A 127 -5.87 17.56 4.44
CA HIS A 127 -6.08 18.34 5.66
C HIS A 127 -6.69 19.68 5.25
N ILE A 128 -7.80 20.05 5.89
CA ILE A 128 -8.43 21.36 5.71
C ILE A 128 -8.36 22.11 7.04
N GLU A 129 -7.94 23.36 6.99
CA GLU A 129 -8.01 24.25 8.13
C GLU A 129 -9.31 25.05 8.05
N ILE A 130 -10.12 25.01 9.11
CA ILE A 130 -11.40 25.70 9.19
C ILE A 130 -11.55 26.37 10.55
N GLY A 131 -12.22 27.54 10.58
CA GLY A 131 -12.44 28.27 11.82
C GLY A 131 -13.27 27.47 12.82
N ASN A 132 -12.98 27.62 14.12
CA ASN A 132 -13.64 26.87 15.19
C ASN A 132 -15.17 27.07 15.20
N ASP A 133 -15.65 28.27 14.89
CA ASP A 133 -17.09 28.55 14.82
C ASP A 133 -17.79 27.70 13.74
N LEU A 134 -17.11 27.44 12.62
CA LEU A 134 -17.63 26.58 11.56
C LEU A 134 -17.67 25.12 12.00
N VAL A 135 -16.66 24.67 12.76
CA VAL A 135 -16.63 23.32 13.34
C VAL A 135 -17.81 23.10 14.29
N ILE A 136 -18.13 24.10 15.12
CA ILE A 136 -19.27 24.04 16.05
C ILE A 136 -20.58 23.90 15.26
N LYS A 137 -20.82 24.79 14.30
CA LYS A 137 -22.01 24.72 13.43
C LYS A 137 -22.13 23.40 12.69
N LEU A 138 -21.01 22.86 12.21
CA LEU A 138 -20.99 21.60 11.49
C LEU A 138 -21.34 20.41 12.42
N LYS A 139 -20.90 20.44 13.68
CA LYS A 139 -21.29 19.44 14.69
C LYS A 139 -22.77 19.52 15.05
N GLU A 140 -23.33 20.72 15.17
CA GLU A 140 -24.76 20.93 15.40
C GLU A 140 -25.60 20.39 14.23
N PHE A 141 -25.17 20.66 13.00
CA PHE A 141 -25.75 20.09 11.79
C PHE A 141 -25.67 18.56 11.78
N MET A 142 -24.51 18.00 12.11
CA MET A 142 -24.32 16.54 12.22
C MET A 142 -25.27 15.91 13.23
N ALA A 143 -25.40 16.50 14.42
CA ALA A 143 -26.29 16.00 15.46
C ALA A 143 -27.77 16.04 15.03
N SER A 144 -28.18 17.13 14.36
CA SER A 144 -29.56 17.32 13.90
C SER A 144 -29.95 16.35 12.79
N ASN A 145 -29.00 15.95 11.94
CA ASN A 145 -29.22 15.07 10.78
C ASN A 145 -28.75 13.63 10.99
N GLN A 146 -28.35 13.26 12.23
CA GLN A 146 -27.84 11.92 12.58
C GLN A 146 -26.66 11.48 11.69
N ILE A 147 -25.73 12.40 11.44
CA ILE A 147 -24.54 12.17 10.61
C ILE A 147 -23.32 11.92 11.51
N ASP A 148 -22.63 10.81 11.28
CA ASP A 148 -21.54 10.35 12.15
C ASP A 148 -20.17 10.95 11.81
N THR A 149 -20.02 11.51 10.60
CA THR A 149 -18.72 12.00 10.12
C THR A 149 -18.79 13.37 9.47
N PHE A 150 -17.74 14.18 9.63
CA PHE A 150 -17.59 15.45 8.92
C PHE A 150 -17.60 15.26 7.40
N ASP A 151 -17.02 14.18 6.89
CA ASP A 151 -17.01 13.84 5.45
C ASP A 151 -18.47 13.73 4.93
N GLN A 152 -19.33 12.97 5.62
CA GLN A 152 -20.75 12.84 5.26
C GLN A 152 -21.53 14.14 5.40
N ALA A 153 -21.23 14.95 6.43
CA ALA A 153 -21.92 16.22 6.66
C ALA A 153 -21.62 17.22 5.54
N ILE A 154 -20.35 17.29 5.13
CA ILE A 154 -19.91 18.12 4.01
C ILE A 154 -20.52 17.60 2.70
N ASP A 155 -20.49 16.29 2.45
CA ASP A 155 -21.10 15.70 1.25
C ASP A 155 -22.60 16.01 1.17
N HIS A 156 -23.32 15.93 2.30
CA HIS A 156 -24.74 16.28 2.36
C HIS A 156 -24.98 17.75 1.99
N LEU A 157 -24.27 18.67 2.66
CA LEU A 157 -24.38 20.11 2.40
C LEU A 157 -24.04 20.47 0.94
N LEU A 158 -23.02 19.82 0.36
CA LEU A 158 -22.64 20.03 -1.03
C LEU A 158 -23.63 19.40 -2.01
N SER A 159 -24.30 18.31 -1.64
CA SER A 159 -25.33 17.68 -2.47
C SER A 159 -26.65 18.45 -2.51
N GLU A 160 -26.95 19.21 -1.45
CA GLU A 160 -28.11 20.11 -1.37
C GLU A 160 -27.88 21.44 -2.07
N TYR A 161 -26.62 21.81 -2.33
CA TYR A 161 -26.31 22.96 -3.16
C TYR A 161 -26.73 22.63 -4.61
N PRO A 162 -27.66 23.38 -5.21
CA PRO A 162 -28.23 23.02 -6.49
C PRO A 162 -27.15 22.99 -7.57
N LYS A 163 -27.34 22.13 -8.57
CA LYS A 163 -26.76 22.24 -9.92
C LYS A 163 -27.27 23.51 -10.63
N SER A 164 -27.30 24.65 -9.95
CA SER A 164 -27.74 25.95 -10.46
C SER A 164 -26.61 26.61 -11.26
N SER A 165 -26.08 25.88 -12.25
CA SER A 165 -25.09 26.38 -13.21
C SER A 165 -25.41 25.98 -14.65
N GLU A 166 -26.62 25.46 -14.89
CA GLU A 166 -27.17 25.26 -16.23
C GLU A 166 -28.50 26.01 -16.31
N GLU A 167 -28.43 27.34 -16.40
CA GLU A 167 -29.48 28.19 -16.99
C GLU A 167 -28.93 29.63 -17.08
N ASN A 168 -28.25 29.89 -18.19
CA ASN A 168 -28.23 31.17 -18.90
C ASN A 168 -27.80 30.93 -20.35
#